data_AF-A0A2G8HYR1-F1
#
_entry.id   AF-A0A2G8HYR1-F1
#
_cell.length_a   1.000
_cell.length_b   1.000
_cell.length_c   1.000
_cell.angle_alpha   90.00
_cell.angle_beta   90.00
_cell.angle_gamma   90.00
#
_symmetry.space_group_name_H-M   'P 1'
#
loop_
_entity.id
_entity.type
_entity.pdbx_description
1 polymer ?
#
loop_
_entity_poly.entity_id
_entity_poly.type
_entity_poly.pdbx_seq_one_letter_code
_entity_poly.pdbx_strand_id
1 'polypeptide(L)' 'MTNEIKKEEAKEEVGHVHGPNCNHGHDHHHEQLRPIVRSSAKIGRNDPCSCGSTKKFKKCCGK' A
#
# COMPACT_ATOMS: atom_id res chain seq x y z
N MET A 1 -31.07 -16.13 -34.35
CA MET A 1 -30.24 -15.00 -34.81
C MET A 1 -29.86 -14.23 -33.58
N THR A 2 -28.60 -14.39 -33.19
CA THR A 2 -27.96 -13.80 -32.01
C THR A 2 -28.01 -12.27 -32.09
N ASN A 3 -28.00 -11.58 -30.95
CA ASN A 3 -26.87 -10.74 -30.54
C ASN A 3 -27.18 -9.96 -29.27
N GLU A 4 -26.54 -10.44 -28.20
CA GLU A 4 -26.27 -9.72 -26.96
C GLU A 4 -25.35 -8.53 -27.26
N ILE A 5 -25.72 -7.34 -26.80
CA ILE A 5 -24.87 -6.14 -26.86
C ILE A 5 -24.52 -5.75 -25.42
N LYS A 6 -23.55 -6.50 -24.90
CA LYS A 6 -22.32 -6.06 -24.21
C LYS A 6 -22.45 -4.83 -23.30
N LYS A 7 -22.65 -5.13 -22.02
CA LYS A 7 -22.26 -4.28 -20.87
C LYS A 7 -20.73 -4.22 -20.88
N GLU A 8 -20.17 -3.15 -21.45
CA GLU A 8 -18.73 -2.96 -21.49
C GLU A 8 -18.21 -2.71 -20.07
N GLU A 9 -17.40 -3.66 -19.61
CA GLU A 9 -16.76 -3.70 -18.32
C GLU A 9 -15.75 -2.55 -18.23
N ALA A 10 -15.98 -1.62 -17.30
CA ALA A 10 -14.96 -0.68 -16.86
C ALA A 10 -13.79 -1.48 -16.28
N LYS A 11 -12.77 -1.73 -17.11
CA LYS A 11 -11.48 -2.22 -16.63
C LYS A 11 -10.85 -1.05 -15.90
N GLU A 12 -11.07 -0.99 -14.60
CA GLU A 12 -10.34 -0.11 -13.70
C GLU A 12 -8.88 -0.55 -13.75
N GLU A 13 -8.15 0.04 -14.69
CA GLU A 13 -6.71 0.04 -14.76
C GLU A 13 -6.18 0.74 -13.51
N VAL A 14 -5.98 -0.05 -12.45
CA VAL A 14 -5.36 0.43 -11.21
C VAL A 14 -3.98 0.97 -11.58
N GLY A 15 -3.88 2.29 -11.65
CA GLY A 15 -2.70 3.01 -12.10
C GLY A 15 -1.47 2.53 -11.34
N HIS A 16 -0.59 1.81 -12.03
CA HIS A 16 0.70 1.45 -11.50
C HIS A 16 1.56 2.72 -11.44
N VAL A 17 1.95 3.14 -10.24
CA VAL A 17 2.58 4.45 -9.95
C VAL A 17 4.02 4.56 -10.47
N HIS A 18 4.48 3.62 -11.30
CA HIS A 18 5.81 3.64 -11.89
C HIS A 18 5.71 3.53 -13.40
N GLY A 19 6.54 4.29 -14.11
CA GLY A 19 6.45 4.46 -15.56
C GLY A 19 6.55 3.13 -16.34
N PRO A 20 6.27 3.16 -17.65
CA PRO A 20 6.04 1.98 -18.50
C PRO A 20 7.23 1.02 -18.70
N ASN A 21 8.30 1.12 -17.91
CA ASN A 21 9.55 0.37 -18.08
C ASN A 21 10.14 -0.10 -16.74
N CYS A 22 9.30 -0.55 -15.82
CA CYS A 22 9.75 -1.11 -14.56
C CYS A 22 10.09 -2.59 -14.74
N ASN A 23 11.33 -2.99 -14.44
CA ASN A 23 11.82 -4.37 -14.61
C ASN A 23 11.32 -5.28 -13.47
N HIS A 24 10.02 -5.43 -13.33
CA HIS A 24 9.37 -6.32 -12.37
C HIS A 24 8.15 -6.98 -13.02
N GLY A 25 8.02 -8.30 -12.89
CA GLY A 25 6.90 -9.06 -13.46
C GLY A 25 5.59 -8.73 -12.75
N HIS A 26 4.59 -8.30 -13.52
CA HIS A 26 3.26 -7.95 -13.02
C HIS A 26 2.35 -9.18 -12.92
N ASP A 27 2.29 -9.76 -11.73
CA ASP A 27 1.20 -10.63 -11.31
C ASP A 27 0.70 -10.13 -9.95
N HIS A 28 -0.39 -9.34 -9.98
CA HIS A 28 -0.98 -8.72 -8.79
C HIS A 28 -2.34 -9.34 -8.51
N HIS A 29 -2.35 -10.53 -7.90
CA HIS A 29 -3.56 -11.09 -7.30
C HIS A 29 -3.95 -10.27 -6.05
N HIS A 30 -4.80 -9.27 -6.24
CA HIS A 30 -5.32 -8.42 -5.17
C HIS A 30 -6.56 -9.06 -4.52
N GLU A 31 -6.32 -9.96 -3.56
CA GLU A 31 -7.35 -10.37 -2.60
C GLU A 31 -7.68 -9.16 -1.70
N GLN A 32 -8.96 -8.80 -1.60
CA GLN A 32 -9.43 -7.58 -0.93
C GLN A 32 -9.35 -7.73 0.61
N LEU A 33 -8.15 -7.62 1.16
CA LEU A 33 -7.94 -7.57 2.61
C LEU A 33 -8.39 -6.20 3.17
N ARG A 34 -9.13 -6.25 4.29
CA ARG A 34 -9.56 -5.03 4.99
C ARG A 34 -8.35 -4.36 5.67
N PRO A 35 -8.22 -3.03 5.65
CA PRO A 35 -7.12 -2.34 6.32
C PRO A 35 -7.11 -2.58 7.83
N ILE A 36 -5.92 -2.85 8.38
CA ILE A 36 -5.72 -2.95 9.83
C ILE A 36 -5.55 -1.54 10.40
N VAL A 37 -6.47 -1.14 11.28
CA VAL A 37 -6.38 0.14 12.00
C VAL A 37 -5.52 -0.05 13.25
N ARG A 38 -4.55 0.84 13.45
CA ARG A 38 -3.72 0.85 14.66
C ARG A 38 -4.49 1.46 15.81
N SER A 39 -4.47 0.81 16.97
CA SER A 39 -5.06 1.35 18.21
C SER A 39 -4.29 2.55 18.76
N SER A 40 -3.00 2.65 18.45
CA SER A 40 -2.10 3.70 18.96
C SER A 40 -1.75 4.72 17.88
N ALA A 41 -1.44 5.94 18.31
CA ALA A 41 -0.91 6.99 17.44
C ALA A 41 0.36 6.52 16.70
N LYS A 42 0.53 7.01 15.47
CA LYS A 42 1.72 6.74 14.66
C LYS A 42 2.88 7.55 15.24
N ILE A 43 3.89 6.87 15.76
CA ILE A 43 5.12 7.53 16.21
C ILE A 43 5.91 8.04 15.00
N GLY A 44 6.30 9.31 15.03
CA GLY A 44 7.09 9.90 13.96
C GLY A 44 8.52 9.37 13.97
N ARG A 45 9.13 9.29 12.78
CA ARG A 45 10.51 8.78 12.62
C ARG A 45 11.54 9.57 13.45
N ASN A 46 11.30 10.87 13.67
CA ASN A 46 12.19 11.75 14.42
C ASN A 46 11.77 11.96 15.88
N ASP A 47 10.62 11.45 16.31
CA ASP A 47 10.11 11.61 17.69
C ASP A 47 10.97 10.84 18.71
N PRO A 48 10.93 11.23 20.00
CA PRO A 48 11.55 10.46 21.07
C PRO A 48 11.01 9.02 21.09
N CYS A 49 11.90 8.05 21.31
CA CYS A 49 11.50 6.64 21.38
C CYS A 49 10.62 6.38 22.60
N SER A 50 9.46 5.74 22.40
CA SER A 50 8.58 5.28 23.49
C SER A 50 9.19 4.18 24.37
N CYS A 51 10.35 3.64 23.99
CA CYS A 51 11.10 2.63 24.72
C CYS A 51 11.87 3.16 25.95
N GLY A 52 11.69 4.44 26.32
CA GLY A 52 12.42 5.09 27.41
C GLY A 52 13.82 5.56 27.04
N SER A 53 14.25 5.37 25.79
CA SER A 53 15.48 5.96 25.28
C SER A 53 15.27 7.42 24.87
N THR A 54 16.20 8.30 25.22
CA THR A 54 16.24 9.69 24.72
C THR A 54 16.61 9.80 23.24
N LYS A 55 16.82 8.67 22.55
CA LYS A 55 17.12 8.61 21.11
C LYS A 55 15.84 8.81 20.29
N LYS A 56 16.00 9.42 19.11
CA LYS A 56 14.94 9.47 18.09
C LYS A 56 14.52 8.06 17.67
N PHE A 57 13.24 7.84 17.37
CA PHE A 57 12.68 6.54 17.00
C PHE A 57 13.51 5.85 15.90
N LYS A 58 13.89 6.58 14.84
CA LYS A 58 14.75 6.07 13.74
C LYS A 58 16.13 5.57 14.12
N LYS A 59 16.66 6.00 15.27
CA LYS A 59 17.98 5.60 15.76
C LYS A 59 17.88 4.57 16.90
N CYS A 60 16.66 4.15 17.24
CA CYS A 60 16.37 3.23 18.33
C CYS A 60 15.52 2.06 17.83
N CYS A 61 14.21 2.04 18.10
CA CYS A 61 13.30 0.96 17.67
C CYS A 61 12.92 0.98 16.19
N GLY A 62 13.10 2.12 15.50
CA GLY A 62 12.74 2.32 14.10
C GLY A 62 13.93 2.30 13.14
N LYS A 63 14.98 1.51 13.44
CA LYS A 63 16.06 1.23 12.49
C LYS A 63 15.49 0.61 11.22
#